data_AF-K2LCV1-F1
#
_entry.id   AF-K2LCV1-F1
#
_cell.length_a   1.000
_cell.length_b   1.000
_cell.length_c   1.000
_cell.angle_alpha   90.00
_cell.angle_beta   90.00
_cell.angle_gamma   90.00
#
_symmetry.space_group_name_H-M   'P 1'
#
loop_
_entity.id
_entity.type
_entity.pdbx_description
1 polymer ?
#
loop_
_entity_poly.entity_id
_entity_poly.type
_entity_poly.pdbx_seq_one_letter_code
_entity_poly.pdbx_strand_id
1 'polypeptide(L)' 'MHRSITPREAARIQSFSDTYIFYGNKTSVCKQIGNAVPPLLALALGKAILKNLRK' A
#
# COMPACT_ATOMS: atom_id res chain seq x y z
N MET A 1 -1.04 -22.05 16.12
CA MET A 1 -0.95 -20.64 15.69
C MET A 1 -2.03 -20.37 14.64
N HIS A 2 -3.12 -19.68 14.97
CA HIS A 2 -4.14 -19.27 13.99
C HIS A 2 -4.64 -17.87 14.38
N ARG A 3 -4.08 -16.82 13.76
CA ARG A 3 -4.60 -15.45 13.87
C ARG A 3 -4.62 -14.77 12.51
N SER A 4 -5.52 -13.80 12.33
CA SER A 4 -5.48 -12.90 11.19
C SER A 4 -4.26 -11.98 11.24
N ILE A 5 -3.83 -11.50 10.07
CA ILE A 5 -2.80 -10.46 9.99
C ILE A 5 -3.31 -9.15 10.61
N THR A 6 -2.40 -8.42 11.24
CA THR A 6 -2.67 -7.08 11.76
C THR A 6 -2.74 -6.07 10.60
N PRO A 7 -3.39 -4.91 10.80
CA PRO A 7 -3.39 -3.85 9.80
C PRO A 7 -1.97 -3.42 9.39
N ARG A 8 -1.01 -3.39 10.32
CA ARG A 8 0.37 -3.01 10.00
C ARG A 8 1.07 -4.05 9.12
N GLU A 9 0.86 -5.34 9.38
CA GLU A 9 1.35 -6.43 8.52
C GLU A 9 0.74 -6.36 7.12
N ALA A 10 -0.58 -6.13 7.02
CA ALA A 10 -1.26 -5.94 5.74
C ALA A 10 -0.69 -4.73 4.97
N ALA A 11 -0.41 -3.62 5.65
CA ALA A 11 0.17 -2.44 5.03
C ALA A 11 1.61 -2.67 4.54
N ARG A 12 2.41 -3.48 5.24
CA ARG A 12 3.74 -3.90 4.75
C ARG A 12 3.66 -4.76 3.50
N ILE A 13 2.71 -5.70 3.44
CA ILE A 13 2.45 -6.49 2.23
C ILE A 13 2.09 -5.57 1.06
N GLN A 14 1.30 -4.53 1.32
CA GLN A 14 0.97 -3.47 0.37
C GLN A 14 2.11 -2.46 0.15
N SER A 15 3.33 -2.73 0.62
CA SER A 15 4.53 -1.89 0.46
C SER A 15 4.46 -0.47 1.03
N PHE A 16 3.54 -0.21 1.97
CA PHE A 16 3.55 1.03 2.73
C PHE A 16 4.73 1.08 3.70
N SER A 17 5.35 2.26 3.82
CA SER A 17 6.30 2.54 4.90
C SER A 17 5.67 2.25 6.27
N ASP A 18 6.49 1.77 7.21
CA ASP A 18 6.08 1.57 8.60
C ASP A 18 5.69 2.89 9.29
N THR A 19 6.23 4.01 8.80
CA THR A 19 5.90 5.36 9.28
C THR A 19 4.62 5.95 8.67
N TYR A 20 3.99 5.27 7.70
CA TYR A 20 2.75 5.73 7.09
C TYR A 20 1.57 5.60 8.07
N ILE A 21 0.84 6.70 8.28
CA ILE A 21 -0.29 6.78 9.21
C ILE A 21 -1.60 6.63 8.44
N PHE A 22 -2.42 5.66 8.84
CA PHE A 22 -3.79 5.50 8.36
C PHE A 22 -4.76 6.12 9.37
N TYR A 23 -5.80 6.81 8.88
CA TYR A 23 -6.75 7.52 9.73
C TYR A 23 -8.13 6.84 9.73
N GLY A 24 -8.84 6.95 10.85
CA GLY A 24 -10.19 6.42 11.04
C GLY A 24 -10.25 5.15 11.89
N ASN A 25 -11.42 4.52 11.95
CA ASN A 25 -11.62 3.31 12.73
C ASN A 25 -10.95 2.08 12.08
N LYS A 26 -10.82 1.00 12.86
CA LYS A 26 -10.17 -0.26 12.43
C LYS A 26 -10.69 -0.78 11.09
N THR A 27 -12.02 -0.79 10.89
CA THR A 27 -12.64 -1.28 9.65
C THR A 27 -12.31 -0.39 8.46
N SER A 28 -12.31 0.93 8.66
CA SER A 28 -11.91 1.91 7.63
C SER A 28 -10.45 1.74 7.24
N VAL A 29 -9.55 1.60 8.23
CA VAL A 29 -8.12 1.38 7.97
C VAL A 29 -7.88 0.08 7.22
N CYS A 30 -8.54 -1.02 7.60
CA CYS A 30 -8.44 -2.28 6.85
C CYS A 30 -8.91 -2.13 5.39
N LYS A 31 -9.99 -1.39 5.14
CA LYS A 31 -10.47 -1.09 3.78
C LYS A 31 -9.50 -0.22 2.99
N GLN A 32 -8.93 0.82 3.63
CA GLN A 32 -7.91 1.68 3.01
C GLN A 32 -6.71 0.86 2.57
N ILE A 33 -6.19 -0.01 3.45
CA ILE A 33 -5.04 -0.88 3.13
C ILE A 33 -5.41 -1.89 2.03
N GLY A 34 -6.55 -2.57 2.16
CA GLY A 34 -6.96 -3.64 1.24
C GLY A 34 -7.25 -3.16 -0.18
N ASN A 35 -7.84 -1.97 -0.32
CA ASN A 35 -8.22 -1.40 -1.61
C ASN A 35 -7.16 -0.48 -2.21
N ALA A 36 -6.07 -0.18 -1.49
CA ALA A 36 -5.01 0.68 -2.00
C ALA A 36 -4.22 0.01 -3.12
N VAL A 37 -3.64 0.85 -3.99
CA VAL A 37 -2.57 0.43 -4.89
C VAL A 37 -1.24 0.44 -4.11
N PRO A 38 -0.44 -0.64 -4.13
CA PRO A 38 0.84 -0.67 -3.43
C PRO A 38 1.78 0.47 -3.89
N PRO A 39 2.38 1.28 -2.99
CA PRO A 39 3.27 2.38 -3.38
C PRO A 39 4.44 1.97 -4.30
N LEU A 40 5.03 0.78 -4.11
CA LEU A 40 6.10 0.31 -4.99
C LEU A 40 5.62 -0.04 -6.40
N LEU A 41 4.39 -0.55 -6.53
CA LEU A 41 3.78 -0.80 -7.84
C LEU A 41 3.52 0.52 -8.57
N ALA A 42 2.94 1.51 -7.86
CA ALA A 42 2.71 2.84 -8.41
C ALA A 42 4.02 3.50 -8.86
N LEU A 43 5.10 3.36 -8.09
CA LEU A 43 6.43 3.85 -8.46
C LEU A 43 6.97 3.19 -9.73
N ALA A 44 6.85 1.86 -9.85
CA ALA A 44 7.31 1.13 -11.02
C ALA A 44 6.54 1.55 -12.29
N LEU A 45 5.21 1.67 -12.20
CA LEU A 45 4.37 2.16 -13.30
C LEU A 45 4.72 3.59 -13.69
N GLY A 46 4.87 4.49 -12.73
CA GLY A 46 5.24 5.89 -12.97
C GLY A 46 6.58 6.01 -13.71
N LYS A 47 7.58 5.22 -13.31
CA LYS A 47 8.88 5.16 -14.01
C LYS A 47 8.73 4.66 -15.45
N ALA A 48 7.91 3.64 -15.68
CA ALA A 48 7.68 3.10 -17.02
C ALA A 48 6.96 4.11 -17.93
N ILE A 49 5.96 4.82 -17.41
CA ILE A 49 5.25 5.89 -18.15
C ILE A 49 6.23 7.02 -18.48
N LEU A 50 6.97 7.52 -17.49
CA LEU A 50 7.94 8.60 -17.70
C LEU A 50 9.02 8.22 -18.73
N LYS A 51 9.48 6.98 -18.71
CA LYS A 51 10.43 6.47 -19.71
C LYS A 51 9.82 6.50 -21.13
N ASN A 52 8.54 6.19 -21.28
CA ASN A 52 7.88 6.24 -22.58
C ASN A 52 7.59 7.67 -23.05
N LEU A 53 7.28 8.60 -22.14
CA LEU A 53 7.05 10.01 -22.49
C LEU A 53 8.33 10.77 -22.86
N ARG A 54 9.51 10.26 -22.49
CA ARG A 54 10.81 10.87 -22.79
C ARG A 54 11.51 10.24 -24.00
N LYS A 55 10.86 9.29 -24.67
CA LYS A 55 11.26 8.78 -25.98
C LYS A 55 10.64 9.66 -27.06
#